data_AF-A0A5C7MVX0-F1
#
_entry.id   AF-A0A5C7MVX0-F1
#
_cell.length_a   1.000
_cell.length_b   1.000
_cell.length_c   1.000
_cell.angle_alpha   90.00
_cell.angle_beta   90.00
_cell.angle_gamma   90.00
#
_symmetry.space_group_name_H-M   'P 1'
#
loop_
_entity.id
_entity.type
_entity.pdbx_description
1 polymer ?
#
loop_
_entity_poly.entity_id
_entity_poly.type
_entity_poly.pdbx_seq_one_letter_code
_entity_poly.pdbx_strand_id
1 'polypeptide(L)'
;MTFDRTQIMTEAWTIARRFAGNRETWGQRLSRALKLVWWNAKEALRRAVENARLAVEKASALAGRTAASLRAEIEQLENTDRLGFDGIERLAAARRALGEAVAREADAEAEDFAAKRALIASAQGRFCVITFIKADGSRRVMRVQPAALKFHVKGEAASEAGRKAAETRAQRHPNLLPVWDAEAKAPRSVNLATVLSIKVDGATHSFPPAG
;
A
#
# COMPACT_ATOMS: atom_id res chain seq x y z
N MET A 1 -20.07 0.69 -21.40
CA MET A 1 -19.80 2.06 -21.91
C MET A 1 -20.83 2.38 -22.97
N THR A 2 -21.44 3.57 -22.91
CA THR A 2 -22.55 3.99 -23.78
C THR A 2 -22.08 5.12 -24.68
N PHE A 3 -22.40 5.06 -25.97
CA PHE A 3 -22.09 6.16 -26.90
C PHE A 3 -22.99 7.36 -26.61
N ASP A 4 -22.40 8.55 -26.48
CA ASP A 4 -23.16 9.80 -26.39
C ASP A 4 -23.71 10.17 -27.77
N ARG A 5 -24.98 9.85 -27.99
CA ARG A 5 -25.69 10.11 -29.24
C ARG A 5 -25.83 11.61 -29.51
N THR A 6 -25.94 12.43 -28.47
CA THR A 6 -26.07 13.88 -28.58
C THR A 6 -24.76 14.47 -29.09
N GLN A 7 -23.63 14.01 -28.55
CA GLN A 7 -22.30 14.40 -29.03
C GLN A 7 -22.09 13.99 -30.49
N ILE A 8 -22.38 12.73 -30.83
CA ILE A 8 -22.23 12.22 -32.21
C ILE A 8 -23.05 13.05 -33.21
N MET A 9 -24.30 13.36 -32.88
CA MET A 9 -25.16 14.20 -33.72
C MET A 9 -24.59 15.61 -33.85
N THR A 10 -24.15 16.22 -32.75
CA THR A 10 -23.60 17.59 -32.73
C THR A 10 -22.34 17.71 -33.60
N GLU A 11 -21.43 16.76 -33.51
CA GLU A 11 -20.22 16.71 -34.33
C GLU A 11 -20.56 16.50 -35.81
N ALA A 12 -21.50 15.59 -36.12
CA ALA A 12 -21.92 15.33 -37.49
C ALA A 12 -22.59 16.57 -38.13
N TRP A 13 -23.43 17.29 -37.39
CA TRP A 13 -24.02 18.55 -37.84
C TRP A 13 -22.98 19.65 -38.06
N THR A 14 -21.94 19.70 -37.23
CA THR A 14 -20.83 20.64 -37.40
C THR A 14 -20.04 20.35 -38.68
N ILE A 15 -19.72 19.07 -38.93
CA ILE A 15 -19.06 18.64 -40.18
C ILE A 15 -19.94 18.94 -41.39
N ALA A 16 -21.22 18.59 -41.36
CA ALA A 16 -22.14 18.82 -42.48
C ALA A 16 -22.27 20.33 -42.83
N ARG A 17 -22.34 21.20 -41.83
CA ARG A 17 -22.35 22.67 -42.01
C ARG A 17 -21.06 23.22 -42.60
N ARG A 18 -19.90 22.67 -42.21
CA ARG A 18 -18.60 23.09 -42.75
C ARG A 18 -18.51 22.88 -44.28
N PHE A 19 -19.22 21.90 -44.81
CA PHE A 19 -19.30 21.62 -46.25
C PHE A 19 -20.59 22.16 -46.90
N ALA A 20 -21.13 23.25 -46.36
CA ALA A 20 -22.20 24.03 -47.01
C ALA A 20 -21.70 24.65 -48.33
N GLY A 21 -22.31 24.25 -49.46
CA GLY A 21 -21.96 24.78 -50.79
C GLY A 21 -21.37 23.75 -51.77
N ASN A 22 -21.06 22.53 -51.32
CA ASN A 22 -20.72 21.44 -52.23
C ASN A 22 -21.93 20.99 -53.06
N ARG A 23 -21.69 20.35 -54.21
CA ARG A 23 -22.71 19.80 -55.12
C ARG A 23 -23.59 18.69 -54.51
N GLU A 24 -23.31 18.27 -53.27
CA GLU A 24 -24.04 17.23 -52.54
C GLU A 24 -25.31 17.78 -51.86
N THR A 25 -26.36 16.97 -51.82
CA THR A 25 -27.57 17.33 -51.06
C THR A 25 -27.29 17.37 -49.55
N TRP A 26 -28.18 18.01 -48.79
CA TRP A 26 -28.04 18.09 -47.33
C TRP A 26 -28.03 16.70 -46.68
N GLY A 27 -28.94 15.82 -47.11
CA GLY A 27 -29.04 14.45 -46.59
C GLY A 27 -27.80 13.61 -46.87
N GLN A 28 -27.19 13.75 -48.06
CA GLN A 28 -25.95 13.05 -48.40
C GLN A 28 -24.79 13.49 -47.50
N ARG A 29 -24.63 14.80 -47.27
CA ARG A 29 -23.59 15.36 -46.39
C ARG A 29 -23.75 14.90 -44.95
N LEU A 30 -24.96 15.03 -44.41
CA LEU A 30 -25.25 14.61 -43.04
C LEU A 30 -25.04 13.09 -42.86
N SER A 31 -25.47 12.27 -43.84
CA SER A 31 -25.24 10.83 -43.81
C SER A 31 -23.74 10.48 -43.80
N ARG A 32 -22.92 11.13 -44.63
CA ARG A 32 -21.47 10.92 -44.64
C ARG A 32 -20.81 11.35 -43.32
N ALA A 33 -21.19 12.52 -42.81
CA ALA A 33 -20.68 13.03 -41.54
C ALA A 33 -21.04 12.10 -40.38
N LEU A 34 -22.28 11.62 -40.31
CA LEU A 34 -22.71 10.64 -39.31
C LEU A 34 -21.92 9.34 -39.38
N LYS A 35 -21.71 8.78 -40.59
CA LYS A 35 -20.90 7.57 -40.77
C LYS A 35 -19.47 7.76 -40.27
N LEU A 36 -18.85 8.90 -40.59
CA LEU A 36 -17.49 9.23 -40.16
C LEU A 36 -17.39 9.36 -38.64
N VAL A 37 -18.24 10.17 -38.02
CA VAL A 37 -18.24 10.38 -36.55
C VAL A 37 -18.54 9.08 -35.83
N TRP A 38 -19.50 8.29 -36.33
CA TRP A 38 -19.83 6.99 -35.77
C TRP A 38 -18.66 5.99 -35.85
N TRP A 39 -17.96 5.96 -36.99
CA TRP A 39 -16.76 5.15 -37.14
C TRP A 39 -15.66 5.58 -36.17
N ASN A 40 -15.38 6.88 -36.08
CA ASN A 40 -14.38 7.42 -35.18
C ASN A 40 -14.71 7.14 -33.70
N ALA A 41 -15.98 7.26 -33.31
CA ALA A 41 -16.43 6.95 -31.95
C ALA A 41 -16.22 5.45 -31.63
N LYS A 42 -16.54 4.56 -32.57
CA LYS A 42 -16.29 3.11 -32.42
C LYS A 42 -14.80 2.80 -32.31
N GLU A 43 -13.98 3.43 -33.13
CA GLU A 43 -12.54 3.22 -33.15
C GLU A 43 -11.88 3.76 -31.87
N ALA A 44 -12.30 4.93 -31.40
CA ALA A 44 -11.87 5.48 -30.12
C ALA A 44 -12.23 4.57 -28.95
N LEU A 45 -13.45 4.02 -28.93
CA LEU A 45 -13.87 3.06 -27.92
C LEU A 45 -13.02 1.78 -27.97
N ARG A 46 -12.78 1.22 -29.17
CA ARG A 46 -11.94 0.03 -29.33
C ARG A 46 -10.54 0.26 -28.76
N ARG A 47 -9.91 1.37 -29.12
CA ARG A 47 -8.57 1.75 -28.61
C ARG A 47 -8.58 1.96 -27.11
N ALA A 48 -9.62 2.60 -26.56
CA ALA A 48 -9.74 2.80 -25.11
C ALA A 48 -9.83 1.47 -24.36
N VAL A 49 -10.62 0.52 -24.88
CA VAL A 49 -10.75 -0.83 -24.30
C VAL A 49 -9.43 -1.60 -24.38
N GLU A 50 -8.75 -1.55 -25.52
CA GLU A 50 -7.45 -2.21 -25.71
C GLU A 50 -6.38 -1.61 -24.78
N ASN A 51 -6.30 -0.28 -24.70
CA ASN A 51 -5.39 0.41 -23.79
C ASN A 51 -5.70 0.09 -22.33
N ALA A 52 -6.98 0.03 -21.95
CA ALA A 52 -7.36 -0.37 -20.60
C ALA A 52 -6.95 -1.82 -20.30
N ARG A 53 -7.12 -2.73 -21.26
CA ARG A 53 -6.69 -4.13 -21.12
C ARG A 53 -5.17 -4.23 -20.94
N LEU A 54 -4.39 -3.54 -21.78
CA LEU A 54 -2.94 -3.49 -21.68
C LEU A 54 -2.49 -2.87 -20.36
N ALA A 55 -3.17 -1.83 -19.88
CA ALA A 55 -2.88 -1.22 -18.58
C ALA A 55 -3.12 -2.20 -17.42
N VAL A 56 -4.21 -2.97 -17.46
CA VAL A 56 -4.50 -4.00 -16.45
C VAL A 56 -3.46 -5.11 -16.49
N GLU A 57 -3.05 -5.58 -17.67
CA GLU A 57 -2.02 -6.61 -17.83
C GLU A 57 -0.64 -6.13 -17.34
N LYS A 58 -0.25 -4.90 -17.68
CA LYS A 58 0.97 -4.28 -17.15
C LYS A 58 0.92 -4.12 -15.63
N ALA A 59 -0.22 -3.72 -15.08
CA ALA A 59 -0.41 -3.59 -13.64
C ALA A 59 -0.34 -4.95 -12.93
N SER A 60 -0.97 -5.99 -13.48
CA SER A 60 -0.93 -7.34 -12.90
C SER A 60 0.47 -7.96 -12.96
N ALA A 61 1.28 -7.65 -13.99
CA ALA A 61 2.67 -8.08 -14.06
C ALA A 61 3.56 -7.46 -12.95
N LEU A 62 3.19 -6.27 -12.46
CA LEU A 62 3.85 -5.62 -11.33
C LEU A 62 3.22 -5.99 -9.98
N ALA A 63 1.99 -6.49 -9.99
CA ALA A 63 1.29 -6.93 -8.79
C ALA A 63 2.05 -8.11 -8.16
N GLY A 64 2.32 -8.01 -6.86
CA GLY A 64 3.05 -9.03 -6.11
C GLY A 64 4.57 -8.87 -6.11
N ARG A 65 5.13 -7.92 -6.87
CA ARG A 65 6.54 -7.55 -6.69
C ARG A 65 6.76 -6.85 -5.35
N THR A 66 7.92 -7.11 -4.76
CA THR A 66 8.34 -6.49 -3.50
C THR A 66 8.80 -5.05 -3.73
N ALA A 67 8.72 -4.22 -2.70
CA ALA A 67 9.21 -2.85 -2.77
C ALA A 67 10.70 -2.79 -3.11
N ALA A 68 11.51 -3.73 -2.59
CA ALA A 68 12.93 -3.82 -2.90
C ALA A 68 13.21 -4.07 -4.39
N SER A 69 12.49 -5.02 -5.02
CA SER A 69 12.63 -5.31 -6.45
C SER A 69 12.24 -4.12 -7.32
N LEU A 70 11.19 -3.39 -6.93
CA LEU A 70 10.72 -2.22 -7.67
C LEU A 70 11.68 -1.03 -7.52
N ARG A 71 12.27 -0.82 -6.33
CA ARG A 71 13.32 0.20 -6.13
C ARG A 71 14.53 -0.07 -7.01
N ALA A 72 15.01 -1.31 -7.05
CA ALA A 72 16.15 -1.69 -7.88
C ALA A 72 15.90 -1.43 -9.38
N GLU A 73 14.68 -1.71 -9.86
CA GLU A 73 14.30 -1.41 -11.24
C GLU A 73 14.22 0.10 -11.50
N ILE A 74 13.64 0.87 -10.59
CA ILE A 74 13.57 2.33 -10.70
C ILE A 74 14.98 2.91 -10.79
N GLU A 75 15.89 2.48 -9.91
CA GLU A 75 17.28 2.91 -9.92
C GLU A 75 17.97 2.57 -11.25
N GLN A 76 17.76 1.36 -11.78
CA GLN A 76 18.30 0.97 -13.07
C GLN A 76 17.78 1.84 -14.23
N LEU A 77 16.47 2.13 -14.23
CA LEU A 77 15.84 2.98 -15.25
C LEU A 77 16.32 4.43 -15.15
N GLU A 78 16.43 4.97 -13.94
CA GLU A 78 16.92 6.33 -13.70
C GLU A 78 18.39 6.51 -14.07
N ASN A 79 19.20 5.45 -13.95
CA ASN A 79 20.59 5.44 -14.37
C ASN A 79 20.79 5.26 -15.89
N THR A 80 19.72 5.16 -16.67
CA THR A 80 19.79 5.01 -18.13
C THR A 80 19.76 6.38 -18.82
N ASP A 81 20.80 6.71 -19.59
CA ASP A 81 20.96 8.02 -20.27
C ASP A 81 19.77 8.44 -21.14
N ARG A 82 19.09 7.48 -21.78
CA ARG A 82 17.91 7.72 -22.62
C ARG A 82 16.89 6.60 -22.46
N LEU A 83 15.76 6.90 -21.83
CA LEU A 83 14.65 5.97 -21.60
C LEU A 83 13.69 5.80 -22.78
N GLY A 84 13.55 6.82 -23.64
CA GLY A 84 12.49 6.85 -24.66
C GLY A 84 11.07 6.89 -24.04
N PHE A 85 10.03 6.87 -24.87
CA PHE A 85 8.64 6.91 -24.40
C PHE A 85 8.29 5.69 -23.53
N ASP A 86 8.62 4.48 -24.01
CA ASP A 86 8.34 3.24 -23.30
C ASP A 86 9.05 3.15 -21.94
N GLY A 87 10.30 3.64 -21.86
CA GLY A 87 11.03 3.68 -20.60
C GLY A 87 10.42 4.66 -19.61
N ILE A 88 9.92 5.81 -20.07
CA ILE A 88 9.19 6.77 -19.22
C ILE A 88 7.89 6.14 -18.69
N GLU A 89 7.12 5.46 -19.55
CA GLU A 89 5.92 4.75 -19.12
C GLU A 89 6.23 3.66 -18.09
N ARG A 90 7.29 2.88 -18.32
CA ARG A 90 7.75 1.83 -17.41
C ARG A 90 8.18 2.39 -16.06
N LEU A 91 8.94 3.48 -16.05
CA LEU A 91 9.35 4.17 -14.82
C LEU A 91 8.12 4.69 -14.04
N ALA A 92 7.16 5.31 -14.73
CA ALA A 92 5.93 5.78 -14.10
C ALA A 92 5.10 4.63 -13.51
N ALA A 93 5.01 3.49 -14.21
CA ALA A 93 4.33 2.30 -13.71
C ALA A 93 5.04 1.69 -12.50
N ALA A 94 6.38 1.56 -12.53
CA ALA A 94 7.17 1.03 -11.43
C ALA A 94 7.04 1.90 -10.16
N ARG A 95 7.03 3.23 -10.29
CA ARG A 95 6.82 4.16 -9.17
C ARG A 95 5.45 4.02 -8.52
N ARG A 96 4.38 3.86 -9.31
CA ARG A 96 3.03 3.59 -8.77
C ARG A 96 2.99 2.25 -8.04
N ALA A 97 3.51 1.20 -8.67
CA ALA A 97 3.58 -0.12 -8.07
C ALA A 97 4.41 -0.14 -6.78
N LEU A 98 5.47 0.67 -6.69
CA LEU A 98 6.28 0.80 -5.47
C LEU A 98 5.44 1.36 -4.31
N GLY A 99 4.63 2.40 -4.56
CA GLY A 99 3.74 2.95 -3.54
C GLY A 99 2.76 1.90 -2.99
N GLU A 100 2.14 1.13 -3.89
CA GLU A 100 1.23 0.03 -3.52
C GLU A 100 1.95 -1.11 -2.78
N ALA A 101 3.16 -1.48 -3.22
CA ALA A 101 3.95 -2.51 -2.56
C ALA A 101 4.38 -2.10 -1.15
N VAL A 102 4.83 -0.85 -0.97
CA VAL A 102 5.19 -0.29 0.35
C VAL A 102 3.97 -0.28 1.28
N ALA A 103 2.80 0.14 0.80
CA ALA A 103 1.58 0.12 1.60
C ALA A 103 1.22 -1.30 2.05
N ARG A 104 1.24 -2.27 1.12
CA ARG A 104 0.95 -3.67 1.41
C ARG A 104 1.92 -4.29 2.41
N GLU A 105 3.21 -4.01 2.26
CA GLU A 105 4.25 -4.47 3.19
C GLU A 105 4.03 -3.85 4.59
N ALA A 106 3.70 -2.56 4.67
CA ALA A 106 3.39 -1.89 5.94
C ALA A 106 2.12 -2.45 6.61
N ASP A 107 1.08 -2.76 5.83
CA ASP A 107 -0.15 -3.39 6.33
C ASP A 107 0.14 -4.79 6.89
N ALA A 108 0.92 -5.59 6.16
CA ALA A 108 1.34 -6.91 6.61
C ALA A 108 2.20 -6.85 7.90
N GLU A 109 3.11 -5.88 8.00
CA GLU A 109 3.87 -5.62 9.24
C GLU A 109 2.95 -5.22 10.40
N ALA A 110 1.96 -4.36 10.15
CA ALA A 110 1.01 -3.94 11.17
C ALA A 110 0.15 -5.12 11.67
N GLU A 111 -0.28 -6.00 10.79
CA GLU A 111 -0.98 -7.25 11.12
C GLU A 111 -0.09 -8.20 11.96
N ASP A 112 1.18 -8.38 11.58
CA ASP A 112 2.13 -9.18 12.35
C ASP A 112 2.36 -8.60 13.76
N PHE A 113 2.52 -7.28 13.87
CA PHE A 113 2.65 -6.61 15.16
C PHE A 113 1.39 -6.76 16.01
N ALA A 114 0.20 -6.66 15.41
CA ALA A 114 -1.07 -6.87 16.10
C ALA A 114 -1.18 -8.31 16.61
N ALA A 115 -0.81 -9.31 15.81
CA ALA A 115 -0.80 -10.72 16.20
C ALA A 115 0.16 -10.97 17.38
N LYS A 116 1.39 -10.44 17.32
CA LYS A 116 2.36 -10.52 18.43
C LYS A 116 1.85 -9.85 19.70
N ARG A 117 1.20 -8.68 19.59
CA ARG A 117 0.58 -7.98 20.74
C ARG A 117 -0.54 -8.81 21.36
N ALA A 118 -1.43 -9.36 20.54
CA ALA A 118 -2.53 -10.20 21.00
C ALA A 118 -2.02 -11.45 21.73
N LEU A 119 -0.97 -12.09 21.18
CA LEU A 119 -0.35 -13.26 21.79
C LEU A 119 0.25 -12.93 23.17
N ILE A 120 0.97 -11.81 23.29
CA ILE A 120 1.51 -11.38 24.59
C ILE A 120 0.37 -11.05 25.55
N ALA A 121 -0.64 -10.32 25.10
CA ALA A 121 -1.79 -9.94 25.93
C ALA A 121 -2.59 -11.15 26.44
N SER A 122 -2.62 -12.27 25.70
CA SER A 122 -3.31 -13.51 26.09
C SER A 122 -2.78 -14.12 27.40
N ALA A 123 -1.53 -13.83 27.79
CA ALA A 123 -0.98 -14.28 29.07
C ALA A 123 -1.69 -13.61 30.27
N GLN A 124 -2.28 -12.43 30.08
CA GLN A 124 -2.97 -11.65 31.11
C GLN A 124 -2.10 -11.47 32.37
N GLY A 125 -2.53 -12.05 33.50
CA GLY A 125 -1.80 -12.03 34.79
C GLY A 125 -0.65 -13.03 34.88
N ARG A 126 -0.55 -13.98 33.95
CA ARG A 126 0.52 -14.99 33.90
C ARG A 126 1.78 -14.43 33.22
N PHE A 127 2.87 -15.17 33.35
CA PHE A 127 4.13 -14.85 32.69
C PHE A 127 4.14 -15.37 31.25
N CYS A 128 4.68 -14.56 30.34
CA CYS A 128 5.13 -15.01 29.02
C CYS A 128 6.63 -14.75 28.88
N VAL A 129 7.30 -15.52 28.02
CA VAL A 129 8.73 -15.34 27.73
C VAL A 129 8.87 -14.89 26.29
N ILE A 130 9.50 -13.74 26.08
CA ILE A 130 9.71 -13.16 24.77
C ILE A 130 11.21 -13.20 24.47
N THR A 131 11.56 -13.74 23.30
CA THR A 131 12.92 -13.68 22.77
C THR A 131 12.94 -12.69 21.61
N PHE A 132 13.89 -11.75 21.62
CA PHE A 132 14.05 -10.77 20.56
C PHE A 132 15.52 -10.35 20.38
N ILE A 133 15.82 -9.72 19.24
CA ILE A 133 17.13 -9.12 18.97
C ILE A 133 17.14 -7.66 19.43
N LYS A 134 18.15 -7.28 20.22
CA LYS A 134 18.40 -5.90 20.67
C LYS A 134 19.00 -5.06 19.53
N ALA A 135 19.03 -3.75 19.73
CA ALA A 135 19.65 -2.81 18.79
C ALA A 135 21.16 -3.08 18.55
N ASP A 136 21.85 -3.69 19.50
CA ASP A 136 23.26 -4.10 19.38
C ASP A 136 23.44 -5.47 18.68
N GLY A 137 22.37 -6.05 18.14
CA GLY A 137 22.36 -7.37 17.49
C GLY A 137 22.35 -8.55 18.46
N SER A 138 22.49 -8.32 19.77
CA SER A 138 22.48 -9.41 20.74
C SER A 138 21.07 -9.95 21.00
N ARG A 139 20.97 -11.27 21.22
CA ARG A 139 19.70 -11.92 21.58
C ARG A 139 19.39 -11.67 23.05
N ARG A 140 18.15 -11.27 23.35
CA ARG A 140 17.63 -11.15 24.71
C ARG A 140 16.40 -12.01 24.91
N VAL A 141 16.36 -12.70 26.04
CA VAL A 141 15.17 -13.38 26.56
C VAL A 141 14.63 -12.51 27.69
N MET A 142 13.33 -12.26 27.69
CA MET A 142 12.67 -11.43 28.70
C MET A 142 11.42 -12.14 29.22
N ARG A 143 11.33 -12.27 30.55
CA ARG A 143 10.12 -12.74 31.22
C ARG A 143 9.20 -11.55 31.52
N VAL A 144 8.02 -11.56 30.92
CA VAL A 144 7.07 -10.46 30.95
C VAL A 144 5.77 -10.86 31.65
N GLN A 145 5.20 -9.94 32.41
CA GLN A 145 3.85 -10.07 32.98
C GLN A 145 2.94 -8.93 32.46
N PRO A 146 2.15 -9.16 31.39
CA PRO A 146 1.43 -8.09 30.70
C PRO A 146 0.49 -7.28 31.60
N ALA A 147 -0.29 -7.96 32.45
CA ALA A 147 -1.26 -7.28 33.31
C ALA A 147 -0.62 -6.45 34.45
N ALA A 148 0.66 -6.62 34.73
CA ALA A 148 1.33 -5.88 35.80
C ALA A 148 1.63 -4.42 35.41
N LEU A 149 1.86 -4.15 34.12
CA LEU A 149 2.30 -2.83 33.65
C LEU A 149 1.37 -1.69 34.09
N LYS A 150 0.05 -1.91 34.02
CA LYS A 150 -0.97 -0.89 34.38
C LYS A 150 -0.89 -0.42 35.83
N PHE A 151 -0.33 -1.22 36.73
CA PHE A 151 -0.14 -0.85 38.14
C PHE A 151 1.15 -0.04 38.38
N HIS A 152 2.02 0.06 37.37
CA HIS A 152 3.32 0.71 37.45
C HIS A 152 3.45 1.93 36.52
N VAL A 153 2.39 2.28 35.79
CA VAL A 153 2.33 3.48 34.95
C VAL A 153 1.11 4.33 35.33
N LYS A 154 1.21 5.64 35.17
CA LYS A 154 0.11 6.56 35.52
C LYS A 154 -1.12 6.42 34.61
N GLY A 155 -0.95 5.99 33.36
CA GLY A 155 -2.05 5.83 32.40
C GLY A 155 -2.89 7.11 32.28
N GLU A 156 -4.20 6.99 32.46
CA GLU A 156 -5.14 8.12 32.43
C GLU A 156 -4.91 9.17 33.52
N ALA A 157 -4.28 8.80 34.64
CA ALA A 157 -3.91 9.74 35.69
C ALA A 157 -2.66 10.57 35.35
N ALA A 158 -2.06 10.40 34.16
CA ALA A 158 -0.96 11.22 33.70
C ALA A 158 -1.42 12.65 33.33
N SER A 159 -0.49 13.60 33.35
CA SER A 159 -0.75 14.95 32.84
C SER A 159 -1.12 14.90 31.36
N GLU A 160 -1.82 15.93 30.86
CA GLU A 160 -2.16 16.04 29.43
C GLU A 160 -0.92 15.93 28.53
N ALA A 161 0.17 16.62 28.90
CA ALA A 161 1.45 16.52 28.21
C ALA A 161 2.00 15.08 28.21
N GLY A 162 1.85 14.35 29.33
CA GLY A 162 2.26 12.95 29.44
C GLY A 162 1.44 12.02 28.55
N ARG A 163 0.13 12.22 28.48
CA ARG A 163 -0.76 11.44 27.59
C ARG A 163 -0.44 11.70 26.12
N LYS A 164 -0.30 12.97 25.72
CA LYS A 164 0.12 13.35 24.36
C LYS A 164 1.48 12.76 23.96
N ALA A 165 2.44 12.73 24.89
CA ALA A 165 3.75 12.11 24.64
C ALA A 165 3.64 10.60 24.43
N ALA A 166 2.80 9.91 25.21
CA ALA A 166 2.54 8.48 25.04
C ALA A 166 1.86 8.16 23.71
N GLU A 167 0.85 8.95 23.32
CA GLU A 167 0.16 8.83 22.02
C GLU A 167 1.12 9.06 20.85
N THR A 168 1.92 10.14 20.91
CA THR A 168 2.91 10.46 19.88
C THR A 168 3.93 9.33 19.74
N ARG A 169 4.36 8.72 20.86
CA ARG A 169 5.27 7.58 20.83
C ARG A 169 4.63 6.35 20.19
N ALA A 170 3.36 6.07 20.49
CA ALA A 170 2.63 4.95 19.88
C ALA A 170 2.47 5.14 18.37
N GLN A 171 2.21 6.36 17.91
CA GLN A 171 2.11 6.69 16.49
C GLN A 171 3.46 6.58 15.75
N ARG A 172 4.55 7.10 16.35
CA ARG A 172 5.88 7.09 15.72
C ARG A 172 6.60 5.75 15.79
N HIS A 173 6.27 4.93 16.78
CA HIS A 173 6.92 3.65 17.02
C HIS A 173 5.89 2.53 17.25
N PRO A 174 5.09 2.21 16.21
CA PRO A 174 4.04 1.20 16.29
C PRO A 174 4.57 -0.22 16.52
N ASN A 175 5.87 -0.45 16.35
CA ASN A 175 6.57 -1.69 16.65
C ASN A 175 6.99 -1.81 18.13
N LEU A 176 6.99 -0.73 18.91
CA LEU A 176 7.37 -0.78 20.33
C LEU A 176 6.17 -1.14 21.20
N LEU A 177 6.33 -2.18 22.02
CA LEU A 177 5.36 -2.60 23.01
C LEU A 177 5.91 -2.33 24.41
N PRO A 178 5.31 -1.43 25.20
CA PRO A 178 5.64 -1.32 26.62
C PRO A 178 5.18 -2.58 27.35
N VAL A 179 6.05 -3.10 28.22
CA VAL A 179 5.83 -4.32 28.99
C VAL A 179 6.39 -4.17 30.40
N TRP A 180 5.87 -4.97 31.33
CA TRP A 180 6.50 -5.15 32.64
C TRP A 180 7.49 -6.31 32.58
N ASP A 181 8.79 -6.01 32.75
CA ASP A 181 9.84 -7.01 32.89
C ASP A 181 9.83 -7.53 34.32
N ALA A 182 9.45 -8.80 34.50
CA ALA A 182 9.27 -9.42 35.81
C ALA A 182 10.60 -9.67 36.53
N GLU A 183 11.69 -9.88 35.78
CA GLU A 183 13.03 -10.11 36.34
C GLU A 183 13.65 -8.79 36.79
N ALA A 184 13.58 -7.77 35.93
CA ALA A 184 14.08 -6.43 36.26
C ALA A 184 13.15 -5.64 37.19
N LYS A 185 11.91 -6.10 37.40
CA LYS A 185 10.84 -5.40 38.16
C LYS A 185 10.67 -3.95 37.70
N ALA A 186 10.63 -3.73 36.39
CA ALA A 186 10.57 -2.39 35.81
C ALA A 186 9.80 -2.37 34.48
N PRO A 187 9.18 -1.21 34.11
CA PRO A 187 8.64 -1.02 32.77
C PRO A 187 9.79 -1.01 31.76
N ARG A 188 9.64 -1.79 30.68
CA ARG A 188 10.56 -1.81 29.54
C ARG A 188 9.77 -1.78 28.23
N SER A 189 10.48 -1.71 27.11
CA SER A 189 9.87 -1.85 25.79
C SER A 189 10.49 -3.03 25.05
N VAL A 190 9.63 -3.78 24.35
CA VAL A 190 10.02 -4.82 23.40
C VAL A 190 9.78 -4.30 21.99
N ASN A 191 10.74 -4.49 21.09
CA ASN A 191 10.56 -4.22 19.67
C ASN A 191 9.95 -5.46 18.99
N LEU A 192 8.70 -5.36 18.56
CA LEU A 192 7.95 -6.46 17.94
C LEU A 192 8.53 -6.89 16.58
N ALA A 193 9.19 -5.97 15.87
CA ALA A 193 9.85 -6.26 14.60
C ALA A 193 11.02 -7.23 14.76
N THR A 194 11.63 -7.31 15.96
CA THR A 194 12.79 -8.16 16.23
C THR A 194 12.49 -9.36 17.11
N VAL A 195 11.21 -9.64 17.37
CA VAL A 195 10.78 -10.81 18.14
C VAL A 195 11.01 -12.08 17.32
N LEU A 196 11.74 -13.03 17.91
CA LEU A 196 12.03 -14.34 17.34
C LEU A 196 11.07 -15.41 17.86
N SER A 197 10.66 -15.31 19.12
CA SER A 197 9.71 -16.26 19.69
C SER A 197 8.96 -15.70 20.89
N ILE A 198 7.72 -16.13 21.07
CA ILE A 198 6.91 -15.85 22.25
C ILE A 198 6.44 -17.17 22.82
N LYS A 199 6.75 -17.42 24.10
CA LYS A 199 6.25 -18.57 24.85
C LYS A 199 5.16 -18.11 25.81
N VAL A 200 3.95 -18.63 25.61
CA VAL A 200 2.77 -18.34 26.42
C VAL A 200 1.97 -19.63 26.55
N ASP A 201 1.41 -19.89 27.74
CA ASP A 201 0.52 -21.04 27.99
C ASP A 201 1.10 -22.41 27.64
N GLY A 202 2.43 -22.55 27.77
CA GLY A 202 3.15 -23.77 27.40
C GLY A 202 3.44 -23.91 25.90
N ALA A 203 2.77 -23.14 25.04
CA ALA A 203 3.02 -23.07 23.60
C ALA A 203 4.18 -22.12 23.27
N THR A 204 4.95 -22.44 22.23
CA THR A 204 6.00 -21.57 21.69
C THR A 204 5.63 -21.18 20.27
N HIS A 205 5.49 -19.88 20.04
CA HIS A 205 5.23 -19.29 18.73
C HIS A 205 6.54 -18.71 18.21
N SER A 206 7.03 -19.24 17.10
CA SER A 206 8.26 -18.79 16.45
C SER A 206 7.93 -17.85 15.30
N PHE A 207 8.75 -16.82 15.15
CA PHE A 207 8.64 -15.83 14.09
C PHE A 207 9.97 -15.81 13.32
N PRO A 208 9.93 -15.91 11.98
CA PRO A 208 11.14 -15.74 11.20
C PRO A 208 11.69 -14.32 11.41
N PRO A 209 13.02 -14.14 11.39
CA PRO A 209 13.59 -12.79 11.34
C PRO A 209 13.08 -12.08 10.09
N ALA A 210 12.69 -10.81 10.21
CA ALA A 210 12.41 -9.97 9.05
C ALA A 210 13.70 -9.91 8.20
N GLY A 211 13.61 -10.40 6.96
CA GLY A 211 14.70 -10.43 5.99
C GLY A 211 14.85 -9.12 5.24
#